data_AF-A0A1V6D112-F1
#
_entry.id   AF-A0A1V6D112-F1
#
_cell.length_a   1.000
_cell.length_b   1.000
_cell.length_c   1.000
_cell.angle_alpha   90.00
_cell.angle_beta   90.00
_cell.angle_gamma   90.00
#
_symmetry.space_group_name_H-M   'P 1'
#
loop_
_entity.id
_entity.type
_entity.pdbx_description
1 polymer ?
#
loop_
_entity_poly.entity_id
_entity_poly.type
_entity_poly.pdbx_seq_one_letter_code
_entity_poly.pdbx_strand_id
1 'polypeptide(L)'
;MKTWTMAGLGAVLVLASSGCAPSAGELRERAVAEFQLGHTDQAQQLLERALDKKPFDGVSLFYMGRIKHADGFFEQAMHYYQMALKMDPSLTEARKWLARAEEQLGTTGKTLRYVPDLSPAPTVDK
;
A
#
# COMPACT_ATOMS: atom_id res chain seq x y z
N MET A 1 12.34 -61.19 8.84
CA MET A 1 12.31 -61.10 7.37
C MET A 1 11.52 -59.85 7.01
N LYS A 2 12.10 -58.95 6.21
CA LYS A 2 11.74 -57.53 6.09
C LYS A 2 10.89 -57.36 4.82
N THR A 3 9.61 -57.01 4.94
CA THR A 3 8.77 -56.64 3.78
C THR A 3 8.61 -55.13 3.76
N TRP A 4 9.40 -54.46 2.93
CA TRP A 4 9.18 -53.08 2.55
C TRP A 4 8.22 -53.06 1.37
N THR A 5 6.97 -52.61 1.59
CA THR A 5 6.08 -52.21 0.50
C THR A 5 6.13 -50.70 0.39
N MET A 6 7.02 -50.23 -0.49
CA MET A 6 6.87 -48.94 -1.17
C MET A 6 5.77 -49.10 -2.23
N ALA A 7 4.78 -48.21 -2.27
CA ALA A 7 4.12 -47.68 -3.47
C ALA A 7 2.74 -47.13 -3.12
N GLY A 8 2.56 -45.82 -3.30
CA GLY A 8 1.28 -45.15 -3.13
C GLY A 8 1.38 -43.69 -3.52
N LEU A 9 1.73 -43.43 -4.78
CA LEU A 9 1.58 -42.12 -5.42
C LEU A 9 0.08 -41.78 -5.50
N GLY A 10 -0.45 -41.19 -4.44
CA GLY A 10 -1.74 -40.50 -4.46
C GLY A 10 -1.52 -39.05 -4.85
N ALA A 11 -1.28 -38.79 -6.15
CA ALA A 11 -1.34 -37.44 -6.68
C ALA A 11 -2.80 -36.98 -6.62
N VAL A 12 -3.19 -36.36 -5.51
CA VAL A 12 -4.41 -35.56 -5.46
C VAL A 12 -4.19 -34.42 -6.44
N LEU A 13 -4.85 -34.54 -7.58
CA LEU A 13 -4.94 -33.54 -8.61
C LEU A 13 -5.70 -32.36 -8.01
N VAL A 14 -4.97 -31.48 -7.33
CA VAL A 14 -5.48 -30.16 -6.96
C VAL A 14 -5.78 -29.51 -8.30
N LEU A 15 -7.06 -29.48 -8.66
CA LEU A 15 -7.57 -28.50 -9.60
C LEU A 15 -7.22 -27.16 -8.94
N ALA A 16 -6.04 -26.65 -9.29
CA ALA A 16 -5.67 -25.29 -9.03
C ALA A 16 -6.75 -24.49 -9.73
N SER A 17 -7.74 -24.07 -8.94
CA SER A 17 -8.64 -23.01 -9.34
C SER A 17 -7.75 -21.96 -9.98
N SER A 18 -8.07 -21.57 -11.22
CA SER A 18 -7.51 -20.39 -11.85
C SER A 18 -7.96 -19.14 -11.09
N GLY A 19 -7.76 -19.11 -9.77
CA GLY A 19 -7.82 -17.95 -8.93
C GLY A 19 -6.48 -17.26 -9.13
N CYS A 20 -6.35 -16.56 -10.24
CA CYS A 20 -5.25 -15.62 -10.39
C CYS A 20 -5.35 -14.67 -9.18
N ALA A 21 -4.33 -14.65 -8.33
CA ALA A 21 -4.30 -13.72 -7.22
C ALA A 21 -4.42 -12.30 -7.78
N PRO A 22 -5.22 -11.41 -7.17
CA PRO A 22 -5.45 -10.08 -7.73
C PRO A 22 -4.12 -9.33 -7.90
N SER A 23 -3.98 -8.67 -9.03
CA SER A 23 -2.83 -7.83 -9.37
C SER A 23 -2.78 -6.58 -8.48
N ALA A 24 -1.61 -5.94 -8.43
CA ALA A 24 -1.46 -4.68 -7.69
C ALA A 24 -2.44 -3.59 -8.19
N GLY A 25 -2.70 -3.55 -9.51
CA GLY A 25 -3.63 -2.60 -10.11
C GLY A 25 -5.08 -2.83 -9.68
N GLU A 26 -5.54 -4.09 -9.70
CA GLU A 26 -6.89 -4.45 -9.26
C GLU A 26 -7.10 -4.20 -7.76
N LEU A 27 -6.09 -4.52 -6.94
CA LEU A 27 -6.11 -4.22 -5.51
C LEU A 27 -6.21 -2.71 -5.26
N ARG A 28 -5.41 -1.92 -5.97
CA ARG A 28 -5.46 -0.46 -5.91
C ARG A 28 -6.82 0.07 -6.32
N GLU A 29 -7.36 -0.35 -7.46
CA GLU A 29 -8.66 0.12 -7.97
C GLU A 29 -9.78 -0.16 -6.97
N ARG A 30 -9.80 -1.36 -6.40
CA ARG A 30 -10.74 -1.69 -5.33
C ARG A 30 -10.52 -0.83 -4.09
N ALA A 31 -9.28 -0.60 -3.69
CA ALA A 31 -8.98 0.24 -2.54
C ALA A 31 -9.47 1.68 -2.72
N VAL A 32 -9.34 2.23 -3.94
CA VAL A 32 -9.87 3.55 -4.27
C VAL A 32 -11.39 3.58 -4.14
N ALA A 33 -12.08 2.53 -4.58
CA ALA A 33 -13.52 2.44 -4.41
C ALA A 33 -13.92 2.38 -2.93
N GLU A 34 -13.28 1.52 -2.13
CA GLU A 34 -13.54 1.44 -0.68
C GLU A 34 -13.26 2.77 0.03
N PHE A 35 -12.18 3.47 -0.37
CA PHE A 35 -11.86 4.80 0.16
C PHE A 35 -12.97 5.81 -0.14
N GLN A 36 -13.51 5.82 -1.37
CA GLN A 36 -14.59 6.72 -1.76
C GLN A 36 -15.90 6.41 -1.03
N LEU A 37 -16.11 5.15 -0.65
CA LEU A 37 -17.24 4.72 0.19
C LEU A 37 -17.05 5.05 1.68
N GLY A 38 -15.88 5.55 2.07
CA GLY A 38 -15.55 5.85 3.47
C GLY A 38 -15.07 4.65 4.28
N HIS A 39 -14.88 3.48 3.65
CA HIS A 39 -14.33 2.28 4.29
C HIS A 39 -12.79 2.35 4.34
N THR A 40 -12.26 3.32 5.08
CA THR A 40 -10.82 3.64 5.12
C THR A 40 -9.95 2.46 5.58
N ASP A 41 -10.42 1.65 6.53
CA ASP A 41 -9.68 0.47 7.00
C ASP A 41 -9.52 -0.59 5.90
N GLN A 42 -10.59 -0.86 5.15
CA GLN A 42 -10.56 -1.82 4.04
C GLN A 42 -9.70 -1.29 2.89
N ALA A 43 -9.81 0.00 2.60
CA ALA A 43 -8.95 0.66 1.63
C ALA A 43 -7.48 0.54 2.03
N GLN A 44 -7.14 0.76 3.30
CA GLN A 44 -5.76 0.64 3.78
C GLN A 44 -5.21 -0.77 3.57
N GLN A 45 -5.95 -1.81 3.98
CA GLN A 45 -5.51 -3.20 3.80
C GLN A 45 -5.30 -3.57 2.33
N LEU A 46 -6.16 -3.08 1.44
CA LEU A 46 -6.02 -3.32 0.01
C LEU A 46 -4.81 -2.58 -0.58
N LEU A 47 -4.54 -1.36 -0.14
CA LEU A 47 -3.36 -0.58 -0.54
C LEU A 47 -2.07 -1.21 -0.04
N GLU A 48 -2.02 -1.69 1.20
CA GLU A 48 -0.88 -2.42 1.75
C GLU A 48 -0.55 -3.63 0.88
N ARG A 49 -1.55 -4.45 0.55
CA ARG A 49 -1.38 -5.60 -0.35
C ARG A 49 -0.99 -5.20 -1.78
N ALA A 50 -1.47 -4.05 -2.27
CA ALA A 50 -1.07 -3.52 -3.57
C ALA A 50 0.41 -3.11 -3.56
N LEU A 51 0.86 -2.45 -2.48
CA LEU A 51 2.23 -2.01 -2.27
C LEU A 51 3.18 -3.18 -2.00
N ASP A 52 2.74 -4.26 -1.34
CA ASP A 52 3.53 -5.49 -1.21
C ASP A 52 3.88 -6.09 -2.57
N LYS A 53 2.98 -5.95 -3.56
CA LYS A 53 3.19 -6.43 -4.93
C LYS A 53 3.94 -5.43 -5.80
N LYS A 54 3.65 -4.14 -5.63
CA LYS A 54 4.31 -3.02 -6.32
C LYS A 54 4.60 -1.91 -5.32
N PRO A 55 5.78 -1.93 -4.67
CA PRO A 55 6.15 -0.95 -3.63
C PRO A 55 6.21 0.50 -4.12
N PHE A 56 6.22 0.66 -5.44
CA PHE A 56 6.50 1.88 -6.17
C PHE A 56 5.28 2.43 -6.93
N ASP A 57 4.08 1.96 -6.59
CA ASP A 57 2.86 2.45 -7.21
C ASP A 57 2.46 3.82 -6.62
N GLY A 58 2.76 4.89 -7.35
CA GLY A 58 2.53 6.28 -6.90
C GLY A 58 1.08 6.58 -6.53
N VAL A 59 0.12 5.96 -7.21
CA VAL A 59 -1.30 6.15 -6.88
C VAL A 59 -1.65 5.44 -5.58
N SER A 60 -1.13 4.23 -5.34
CA SER A 60 -1.36 3.53 -4.07
C SER A 60 -0.73 4.29 -2.88
N LEU A 61 0.49 4.80 -3.06
CA LEU A 61 1.14 5.67 -2.07
C LEU A 61 0.33 6.95 -1.79
N PHE A 62 -0.22 7.57 -2.84
CA PHE A 62 -1.07 8.74 -2.68
C PHE A 62 -2.33 8.45 -1.83
N TYR A 63 -3.03 7.34 -2.08
CA TYR A 63 -4.21 6.99 -1.29
C TYR A 63 -3.86 6.59 0.16
N MET A 64 -2.69 5.98 0.41
CA MET A 64 -2.20 5.79 1.79
C MET A 64 -2.01 7.14 2.50
N GLY A 65 -1.42 8.12 1.80
CA GLY A 65 -1.30 9.48 2.32
C GLY A 65 -2.66 10.10 2.64
N ARG A 66 -3.67 9.89 1.78
CA ARG A 66 -5.04 10.38 2.01
C ARG A 66 -5.69 9.78 3.25
N ILE A 67 -5.48 8.48 3.50
CA ILE A 67 -5.98 7.81 4.71
C ILE A 67 -5.33 8.43 5.94
N LYS A 68 -3.99 8.53 5.97
CA LYS A 68 -3.28 9.15 7.11
C LYS A 68 -3.65 10.61 7.33
N HIS A 69 -3.92 11.35 6.25
CA HIS A 69 -4.40 12.72 6.34
C HIS A 69 -5.81 12.78 6.95
N ALA A 70 -6.71 11.86 6.60
CA ALA A 70 -8.05 11.80 7.18
C ALA A 70 -8.01 11.48 8.68
N ASP A 71 -7.05 10.64 9.10
CA ASP A 71 -6.82 10.28 10.50
C ASP A 71 -6.11 11.38 11.31
N GLY A 72 -5.70 12.49 10.67
CA GLY A 72 -4.96 13.58 11.31
C GLY A 72 -3.47 13.32 11.49
N PHE A 73 -2.93 12.23 10.94
CA PHE A 73 -1.50 11.92 10.93
C PHE A 73 -0.80 12.65 9.79
N PHE A 74 -0.73 13.98 9.88
CA PHE A 74 -0.24 14.82 8.78
C PHE A 74 1.22 14.55 8.39
N GLU A 75 2.10 14.25 9.35
CA GLU A 75 3.49 13.90 9.03
C GLU A 75 3.61 12.61 8.22
N GLN A 76 2.82 11.57 8.57
CA GLN A 76 2.76 10.34 7.79
C GLN A 76 2.16 10.58 6.40
N ALA A 77 1.10 11.39 6.34
CA ALA A 77 0.48 11.77 5.07
C ALA A 77 1.49 12.45 4.14
N MET A 78 2.24 13.43 4.65
CA MET A 78 3.30 14.13 3.92
C MET A 78 4.34 13.14 3.38
N HIS A 79 4.80 12.20 4.21
CA HIS A 79 5.74 11.17 3.79
C HIS A 79 5.22 10.36 2.59
N TYR A 80 3.99 9.84 2.68
CA TYR A 80 3.38 9.09 1.58
C TYR A 80 3.17 9.94 0.32
N TYR A 81 2.76 11.21 0.45
CA TYR A 81 2.62 12.10 -0.71
C TYR A 81 3.95 12.42 -1.38
N GLN A 82 5.03 12.62 -0.60
CA GLN A 82 6.37 12.81 -1.13
C GLN A 82 6.87 11.57 -1.87
N MET A 83 6.62 10.37 -1.33
CA MET A 83 6.91 9.12 -2.04
C MET A 83 6.09 9.00 -3.33
N ALA A 84 4.80 9.31 -3.28
CA ALA A 84 3.94 9.29 -4.47
C ALA A 84 4.47 10.21 -5.58
N LEU A 85 4.89 11.43 -5.23
CA LEU A 85 5.48 12.40 -6.16
C LEU A 85 6.87 12.00 -6.65
N LYS A 86 7.63 11.22 -5.87
CA LYS A 86 8.90 10.65 -6.32
C LYS A 86 8.67 9.57 -7.39
N MET A 87 7.60 8.79 -7.25
CA MET A 87 7.25 7.75 -8.22
C MET A 87 6.57 8.31 -9.47
N ASP A 88 5.67 9.29 -9.29
CA ASP A 88 4.99 9.99 -10.36
C ASP A 88 4.98 11.51 -10.07
N PRO A 89 5.96 12.25 -10.60
CA PRO A 89 6.01 13.71 -10.45
C PRO A 89 4.83 14.47 -11.08
N SER A 90 4.08 13.82 -11.97
CA SER A 90 2.92 14.40 -12.66
C SER A 90 1.63 14.33 -11.83
N LEU A 91 1.64 13.59 -10.72
CA LEU A 91 0.50 13.39 -9.83
C LEU A 91 0.14 14.67 -9.06
N THR A 92 -0.52 15.58 -9.75
CA THR A 92 -0.82 16.94 -9.28
C THR A 92 -1.68 16.93 -8.01
N GLU A 93 -2.56 15.94 -7.86
CA GLU A 93 -3.35 15.76 -6.63
C GLU A 93 -2.46 15.47 -5.42
N ALA A 94 -1.40 14.66 -5.55
CA ALA A 94 -0.47 14.42 -4.44
C ALA A 94 0.22 15.70 -3.99
N ARG A 95 0.56 16.61 -4.93
CA ARG A 95 1.14 17.92 -4.60
C ARG A 95 0.16 18.82 -3.84
N LYS A 96 -1.11 18.85 -4.26
CA LYS A 96 -2.16 19.62 -3.57
C LYS A 96 -2.37 19.12 -2.14
N TRP A 97 -2.45 17.79 -1.97
CA TRP A 97 -2.66 17.19 -0.65
C TRP A 97 -1.43 17.27 0.25
N LEU A 98 -0.21 17.27 -0.31
CA LEU A 98 1.02 17.56 0.44
C LEU A 98 0.98 18.97 1.03
N ALA A 99 0.69 19.99 0.21
CA ALA A 99 0.60 21.37 0.68
C ALA A 99 -0.47 21.54 1.77
N ARG A 100 -1.61 20.84 1.64
CA ARG A 100 -2.65 20.85 2.66
C ARG A 100 -2.20 20.19 3.96
N ALA A 101 -1.48 19.06 3.89
CA ALA A 101 -0.95 18.39 5.06
C ALA A 101 0.08 19.29 5.80
N GLU A 102 0.91 20.01 5.07
CA GLU A 102 1.88 20.98 5.62
C GLU A 102 1.17 22.12 6.39
N GLU A 103 0.13 22.70 5.80
CA GLU A 103 -0.69 23.73 6.44
C GLU A 103 -1.36 23.19 7.72
N GLN A 104 -1.92 21.98 7.65
CA GLN A 104 -2.59 21.37 8.79
C GLN A 104 -1.63 20.98 9.91
N LEU A 105 -0.42 20.53 9.59
CA LEU A 105 0.62 20.27 10.57
C LEU A 105 1.02 21.57 11.32
N GLY A 106 1.18 22.67 10.58
CA GLY A 106 1.50 23.98 11.16
C GLY A 106 0.39 24.54 12.07
N THR A 107 -0.88 24.23 11.77
CA THR A 107 -2.04 24.71 12.56
C THR A 107 -2.37 23.85 13.78
N THR A 108 -2.16 22.53 13.71
CA THR A 108 -2.54 21.63 14.80
C THR A 108 -1.50 21.52 15.91
N GLY A 109 -0.25 21.93 15.71
CA GLY A 109 0.82 21.91 16.73
C GLY A 109 1.14 20.52 17.31
N LYS A 110 0.43 19.47 16.89
CA LYS A 110 0.64 18.07 17.28
C LYS A 110 1.76 17.50 16.42
N THR A 111 2.98 17.88 16.77
CA THR A 111 4.20 17.20 16.31
C THR A 111 4.33 15.87 17.06
N LEU A 112 3.48 14.90 16.75
CA LEU A 112 3.82 13.51 17.04
C LEU A 112 4.87 13.12 16.00
N ARG A 113 6.14 13.42 16.31
CA ARG A 113 7.30 13.17 15.46
C ARG A 113 7.23 11.74 14.91
N TYR A 114 6.75 11.61 13.68
CA TYR A 114 6.74 10.38 12.93
C TYR A 114 8.19 10.12 12.54
N VAL A 115 8.82 9.20 13.27
CA VAL A 115 10.07 8.59 12.86
C VAL A 115 9.65 7.38 12.04
N PRO A 116 9.66 7.43 10.70
CA PRO A 116 9.51 6.21 9.92
C PRO A 116 10.59 5.25 10.41
N ASP A 117 10.19 4.05 10.83
CA ASP A 117 11.16 2.97 11.01
C ASP A 117 11.79 2.76 9.63
N LEU A 118 13.03 3.24 9.49
CA LEU A 118 13.79 3.17 8.26
C LEU A 118 14.20 1.71 8.03
N SER A 119 13.24 0.87 7.67
CA SER A 119 13.52 -0.09 6.61
C SER A 119 13.99 0.76 5.42
N PRO A 120 15.22 0.57 4.92
CA PRO A 120 15.83 1.50 3.98
C PRO A 120 14.86 1.76 2.84
N ALA A 121 14.63 3.06 2.57
CA ALA A 121 13.87 3.48 1.40
C ALA A 121 14.34 2.61 0.22
N PRO A 122 13.44 1.89 -0.47
CA PRO A 122 13.86 0.94 -1.48
C PRO A 122 14.71 1.70 -2.50
N THR A 123 15.98 1.33 -2.56
CA THR A 123 17.01 2.03 -3.31
C THR A 123 16.58 2.06 -4.76
N VAL A 124 16.59 3.26 -5.34
CA VAL A 124 16.34 3.45 -6.77
C VAL A 124 17.57 2.93 -7.50
N ASP A 125 17.58 1.64 -7.81
CA ASP A 125 18.53 1.11 -8.79
C ASP A 125 18.10 1.66 -10.16
N LYS A 126 18.97 2.49 -10.72
CA LYS A 126 18.78 3.18 -12.01
C LYS A 126 18.80 2.20 -13.18
#